data_AF-A0A961HBL8-F1
#
_entry.id   AF-A0A961HBL8-F1
#
_cell.length_a   1.000
_cell.length_b   1.000
_cell.length_c   1.000
_cell.angle_alpha   90.00
_cell.angle_beta   90.00
_cell.angle_gamma   90.00
#
_symmetry.space_group_name_H-M   'P 1'
#
loop_
_entity.id
_entity.type
_entity.pdbx_description
1 polymer ?
#
loop_
_entity_poly.entity_id
_entity_poly.type
_entity_poly.pdbx_seq_one_letter_code
_entity_poly.pdbx_strand_id
1 'polypeptide(L)'
;GGLMVTKSQDHSLAVYPRAQFEQLARRAAATSRSNPEARAFLRNLAAGTDEQHPDSQGRITLSADHRRYANLSKECVVIGAVDFLEIWDANAWQDYQQTHEENFSAASDDALSAII
;
A
#
# COMPACT_ATOMS: atom_id res chain seq x y z
N GLY A 1 -4.96 18.81 -5.72
CA GLY A 1 -5.07 17.34 -5.57
C GLY A 1 -3.81 16.85 -4.88
N GLY A 2 -3.95 15.99 -3.89
CA GLY A 2 -2.83 15.37 -3.18
C GLY A 2 -2.96 13.85 -3.24
N LEU A 3 -1.83 13.18 -3.30
CA LEU A 3 -1.70 11.73 -3.16
C LEU A 3 -1.12 11.43 -1.78
N MET A 4 -1.63 10.41 -1.11
CA MET A 4 -1.11 9.96 0.17
C MET A 4 -0.24 8.73 -0.07
N VAL A 5 1.05 8.86 0.16
CA VAL A 5 2.03 7.77 0.03
C VAL A 5 2.27 7.19 1.41
N THR A 6 1.90 5.93 1.61
CA THR A 6 2.07 5.24 2.91
C THR A 6 2.83 3.93 2.75
N LYS A 7 3.50 3.51 3.81
CA LYS A 7 3.97 2.13 3.94
C LYS A 7 2.76 1.19 3.91
N SER A 8 2.85 0.13 3.11
CA SER A 8 1.87 -0.95 3.04
C SER A 8 2.48 -2.25 3.59
N GLN A 9 1.71 -3.33 3.58
CA GLN A 9 2.21 -4.66 3.93
C GLN A 9 3.25 -5.15 2.88
N ASP A 10 3.91 -6.27 3.15
CA ASP A 10 4.84 -6.93 2.22
C ASP A 10 6.01 -6.06 1.74
N HIS A 11 6.38 -5.05 2.53
CA HIS A 11 7.43 -4.09 2.17
C HIS A 11 7.15 -3.37 0.84
N SER A 12 5.90 -2.98 0.60
CA SER A 12 5.52 -2.10 -0.51
C SER A 12 5.08 -0.72 -0.01
N LEU A 13 4.84 0.20 -0.94
CA LEU A 13 4.21 1.50 -0.66
C LEU A 13 2.85 1.55 -1.34
N ALA A 14 1.84 2.07 -0.65
CA ALA A 14 0.54 2.38 -1.23
C ALA A 14 0.43 3.88 -1.54
N VAL A 15 -0.17 4.19 -2.69
CA VAL A 15 -0.41 5.56 -3.17
C VAL A 15 -1.92 5.73 -3.37
N TYR A 16 -2.54 6.42 -2.42
CA TYR A 16 -3.98 6.68 -2.42
C TYR A 16 -4.26 8.08 -2.98
N PRO A 17 -5.35 8.26 -3.75
CA PRO A 17 -5.94 9.58 -3.82
C PRO A 17 -6.44 10.00 -2.42
N ARG A 18 -6.30 11.29 -2.09
CA ARG A 18 -6.57 11.80 -0.73
C ARG A 18 -7.93 11.36 -0.17
N ALA A 19 -8.99 11.40 -0.97
CA ALA A 19 -10.33 11.06 -0.50
C ALA A 19 -10.45 9.60 -0.02
N GLN A 20 -9.79 8.67 -0.72
CA GLN A 20 -9.73 7.25 -0.38
C GLN A 20 -8.93 7.04 0.90
N PHE A 21 -7.77 7.72 1.02
CA PHE A 21 -6.97 7.66 2.25
C PHE A 21 -7.71 8.19 3.47
N GLU A 22 -8.44 9.30 3.32
CA GLU A 22 -9.24 9.84 4.43
C GLU A 22 -10.31 8.85 4.91
N GLN A 23 -10.93 8.10 4.00
CA GLN A 23 -11.87 7.04 4.38
C GLN A 23 -11.16 5.91 5.15
N LEU A 24 -9.99 5.47 4.67
CA LEU A 24 -9.16 4.49 5.38
C LEU A 24 -8.77 4.98 6.77
N ALA A 25 -8.27 6.21 6.89
CA ALA A 25 -7.85 6.81 8.15
C ALA A 25 -9.01 6.94 9.13
N ARG A 26 -10.22 7.33 8.68
CA ARG A 26 -11.42 7.38 9.50
C ARG A 26 -11.81 5.99 10.04
N ARG A 27 -11.78 4.96 9.19
CA ARG A 27 -12.06 3.58 9.62
C ARG A 27 -11.03 3.09 10.63
N ALA A 28 -9.74 3.30 10.35
CA ALA A 28 -8.66 2.91 11.23
C ALA A 28 -8.76 3.61 12.60
N ALA A 29 -9.13 4.90 12.63
CA ALA A 29 -9.26 5.67 13.86
C ALA A 29 -10.46 5.25 14.72
N ALA A 30 -11.46 4.58 14.13
CA ALA A 30 -12.61 4.01 14.84
C ALA A 30 -12.27 2.67 15.54
N THR A 31 -11.15 2.04 15.20
CA THR A 31 -10.71 0.78 15.80
C THR A 31 -10.34 0.97 17.28
N SER A 32 -10.54 -0.07 18.10
CA SER A 32 -10.35 0.02 19.55
C SER A 32 -8.92 0.44 19.92
N ARG A 33 -8.81 1.57 20.62
CA ARG A 33 -7.56 2.04 21.22
C ARG A 33 -7.04 1.13 22.33
N SER A 34 -7.85 0.20 22.86
CA SER A 34 -7.39 -0.76 23.88
C SER A 34 -6.63 -1.93 23.26
N ASN A 35 -6.84 -2.25 21.98
CA ASN A 35 -6.10 -3.32 21.28
C ASN A 35 -4.67 -2.85 20.92
N PRO A 36 -3.60 -3.52 21.42
CA PRO A 36 -2.22 -3.19 21.09
C PRO A 36 -1.89 -3.23 19.60
N GLU A 37 -2.40 -4.20 18.86
CA GLU A 37 -2.17 -4.36 17.42
C GLU A 37 -2.81 -3.22 16.63
N ALA A 38 -4.06 -2.86 16.97
CA ALA A 38 -4.75 -1.73 16.36
C ALA A 38 -3.99 -0.41 16.57
N ARG A 39 -3.43 -0.18 17.77
CA ARG A 39 -2.58 0.98 18.04
C ARG A 39 -1.28 0.95 17.24
N ALA A 40 -0.65 -0.20 17.12
CA ALA A 40 0.59 -0.36 16.36
C ALA A 40 0.33 -0.07 14.87
N PHE A 41 -0.74 -0.62 14.31
CA PHE A 41 -1.15 -0.35 12.93
C PHE A 41 -1.40 1.16 12.71
N LEU A 42 -2.22 1.78 13.56
CA LEU A 42 -2.52 3.22 13.45
C LEU A 42 -1.28 4.11 13.50
N ARG A 43 -0.34 3.81 14.42
CA ARG A 43 0.91 4.56 14.55
C ARG A 43 1.79 4.39 13.32
N ASN A 44 1.92 3.17 12.79
CA ASN A 44 2.71 2.92 11.59
C ASN A 44 2.09 3.56 10.36
N LEU A 45 0.76 3.45 10.19
CA LEU A 45 0.04 4.09 9.10
C LEU A 45 0.22 5.61 9.14
N ALA A 46 -0.10 6.24 10.28
CA ALA A 46 -0.03 7.70 10.41
C ALA A 46 1.40 8.24 10.31
N ALA A 47 2.38 7.58 10.94
CA ALA A 47 3.78 8.01 10.89
C ALA A 47 4.48 7.67 9.57
N GLY A 48 3.96 6.70 8.82
CA GLY A 48 4.50 6.26 7.55
C GLY A 48 3.85 6.89 6.33
N THR A 49 2.91 7.83 6.52
CA THR A 49 2.19 8.50 5.43
C THR A 49 2.75 9.90 5.18
N ASP A 50 3.12 10.18 3.93
CA ASP A 50 3.43 11.53 3.44
C ASP A 50 2.43 11.95 2.38
N GLU A 51 2.02 13.22 2.40
CA GLU A 51 1.30 13.81 1.29
C GLU A 51 2.27 14.24 0.18
N GLN A 52 1.94 13.87 -1.06
CA GLN A 52 2.66 14.25 -2.26
C GLN A 52 1.75 15.01 -3.23
N HIS A 53 2.33 16.02 -3.87
CA HIS A 53 1.71 16.72 -4.98
C HIS A 53 2.49 16.40 -6.26
N PRO A 54 1.87 15.69 -7.21
CA PRO A 54 2.52 15.43 -8.49
C PRO A 54 2.95 16.73 -9.16
N ASP A 55 4.15 16.72 -9.74
CA ASP A 55 4.62 17.85 -10.56
C ASP A 55 3.87 17.91 -11.91
N SER A 56 4.24 18.87 -12.76
CA SER A 56 3.64 19.02 -14.10
C SER A 56 3.80 17.79 -15.01
N GLN A 57 4.71 16.87 -14.69
CA GLN A 57 4.93 15.62 -15.43
C GLN A 57 4.29 14.42 -14.71
N GLY A 58 3.55 14.64 -13.63
CA GLY A 58 2.90 13.59 -12.85
C GLY A 58 3.84 12.84 -11.88
N ARG A 59 5.05 13.35 -11.62
CA ARG A 59 6.02 12.68 -10.75
C ARG A 59 5.79 13.04 -9.29
N ILE A 60 5.98 12.06 -8.40
CA ILE A 60 5.96 12.23 -6.94
C ILE A 60 7.35 11.95 -6.35
N THR A 61 7.64 12.54 -5.19
CA THR A 61 8.89 12.27 -4.48
C THR A 61 8.65 11.26 -3.36
N LEU A 62 9.45 10.21 -3.30
CA LEU A 62 9.43 9.28 -2.17
C LEU A 62 10.46 9.74 -1.13
N SER A 63 10.11 9.66 0.15
CA SER A 63 11.06 9.95 1.22
C SER A 63 12.17 8.89 1.27
N ALA A 64 13.28 9.20 1.93
CA ALA A 64 14.35 8.20 2.14
C ALA A 64 13.85 7.02 2.97
N ASP A 65 12.91 7.27 3.89
CA ASP A 65 12.29 6.25 4.73
C ASP A 65 11.38 5.32 3.92
N HIS A 66 10.58 5.86 2.99
CA HIS A 66 9.78 5.06 2.05
C HIS A 66 10.65 4.16 1.18
N ARG A 67 11.68 4.74 0.54
CA ARG A 67 12.61 3.96 -0.29
C ARG A 67 13.27 2.83 0.50
N ARG A 68 13.75 3.13 1.71
CA ARG A 68 14.38 2.14 2.59
C ARG A 68 13.40 1.06 3.03
N TYR A 69 12.18 1.42 3.40
CA TYR A 69 11.16 0.47 3.86
C TYR A 69 10.77 -0.51 2.76
N ALA A 70 10.57 -0.02 1.53
CA ALA A 70 10.15 -0.80 0.38
C ALA A 70 11.31 -1.32 -0.49
N ASN A 71 12.54 -1.26 0.03
CA ASN A 71 13.76 -1.71 -0.65
C ASN A 71 13.98 -1.12 -2.06
N LEU A 72 13.48 0.08 -2.33
CA LEU A 72 13.56 0.72 -3.65
C LEU A 72 14.97 1.24 -3.92
N SER A 73 15.73 0.49 -4.71
CA SER A 73 17.14 0.80 -5.01
C SER A 73 17.40 1.21 -6.47
N LYS A 74 16.73 0.57 -7.44
CA LYS A 74 16.96 0.83 -8.87
C LYS A 74 15.68 0.70 -9.70
N GLU A 75 15.15 -0.51 -9.80
CA GLU A 75 13.95 -0.80 -10.59
C GLU A 75 12.76 -0.97 -9.67
N CYS A 76 11.65 -0.34 -10.01
CA CYS A 76 10.41 -0.45 -9.29
C CYS A 76 9.28 -0.75 -10.27
N VAL A 77 8.24 -1.38 -9.75
CA VAL A 77 6.99 -1.61 -10.49
C VAL A 77 5.87 -0.87 -9.78
N VAL A 78 4.92 -0.40 -10.59
CA VAL A 78 3.69 0.21 -10.10
C VAL A 78 2.53 -0.66 -10.53
N ILE A 79 1.74 -1.11 -9.57
CA ILE A 79 0.58 -1.98 -9.81
C ILE A 79 -0.71 -1.29 -9.34
N GLY A 80 -1.82 -1.65 -9.97
CA GLY A 80 -3.15 -1.22 -9.52
C GLY A 80 -3.69 -2.15 -8.45
N ALA A 81 -4.17 -1.58 -7.35
CA ALA A 81 -4.83 -2.28 -6.24
C ALA A 81 -6.26 -1.74 -6.04
N VAL A 82 -7.02 -1.69 -7.15
CA VAL A 82 -8.41 -1.22 -7.26
C VAL A 82 -8.59 0.25 -6.86
N ASP A 83 -8.55 0.56 -5.56
CA ASP A 83 -8.80 1.89 -4.99
C ASP A 83 -7.53 2.74 -4.88
N PHE A 84 -6.37 2.13 -5.08
CA PHE A 84 -5.06 2.75 -4.94
C PHE A 84 -4.02 2.08 -5.85
N LEU A 85 -2.83 2.65 -5.89
CA LEU A 85 -1.68 2.04 -6.55
C LEU A 85 -0.69 1.53 -5.52
N GLU A 86 0.06 0.50 -5.85
CA GLU A 86 1.22 0.10 -5.05
C GLU A 86 2.52 0.28 -5.82
N ILE A 87 3.59 0.61 -5.09
CA ILE A 87 4.96 0.71 -5.58
C ILE A 87 5.78 -0.36 -4.88
N TRP A 88 6.45 -1.17 -5.67
CA TRP A 88 7.25 -2.30 -5.21
C TRP A 88 8.65 -2.24 -5.78
N ASP A 89 9.62 -2.82 -5.07
CA ASP A 89 10.85 -3.29 -5.70
C ASP A 89 10.50 -4.38 -6.73
N ALA A 90 11.12 -4.33 -7.90
CA ALA A 90 10.75 -5.19 -9.01
C ALA A 90 10.97 -6.69 -8.72
N ASN A 91 12.05 -7.04 -8.01
CA ASN A 91 12.33 -8.43 -7.65
C ASN A 91 11.39 -8.91 -6.55
N ALA A 92 11.14 -8.07 -5.53
CA ALA A 92 10.19 -8.40 -4.48
C ALA A 92 8.78 -8.69 -5.03
N TRP A 93 8.33 -7.90 -6.01
CA TRP A 93 7.06 -8.17 -6.69
C TRP A 93 7.08 -9.47 -7.51
N GLN A 94 8.17 -9.76 -8.22
CA GLN A 94 8.32 -11.00 -8.97
C GLN A 94 8.25 -12.23 -8.06
N ASP A 95 8.97 -12.20 -6.93
CA ASP A 95 8.96 -13.28 -5.93
C ASP A 95 7.57 -13.45 -5.31
N TYR A 96 6.90 -12.34 -5.01
CA TYR A 96 5.52 -12.34 -4.51
C TYR A 96 4.57 -13.01 -5.51
N GLN A 97 4.62 -12.59 -6.78
CA GLN A 97 3.80 -13.16 -7.85
C GLN A 97 4.08 -14.65 -8.02
N GLN A 98 5.34 -15.08 -8.11
CA GLN A 98 5.69 -16.49 -8.28
C GLN A 98 5.15 -17.37 -7.14
N THR A 99 5.08 -16.82 -5.93
CA THR A 99 4.56 -17.53 -4.75
C THR A 99 3.03 -17.64 -4.75
N HIS A 100 2.32 -16.66 -5.30
CA HIS A 100 0.86 -16.54 -5.16
C HIS A 100 0.08 -16.79 -6.46
N GLU A 101 0.73 -16.76 -7.63
CA GLU A 101 0.08 -16.86 -8.95
C GLU A 101 -0.66 -18.18 -9.14
N GLU A 102 -0.07 -19.31 -8.72
CA GLU A 102 -0.73 -20.61 -8.80
C GLU A 102 -1.99 -20.66 -7.92
N ASN A 103 -1.92 -20.13 -6.69
CA ASN A 103 -3.06 -20.06 -5.79
C ASN A 103 -4.16 -19.15 -6.33
N PHE A 104 -3.79 -18.02 -6.95
CA PHE A 104 -4.74 -17.12 -7.59
C PHE A 104 -5.42 -17.78 -8.80
N SER A 105 -4.64 -18.44 -9.67
CA SER A 105 -5.15 -19.15 -10.85
C SER A 105 -6.06 -20.33 -10.48
N ALA A 106 -5.76 -21.03 -9.39
CA ALA A 106 -6.52 -22.17 -8.90
C ALA A 106 -7.72 -21.78 -8.00
N ALA A 107 -7.91 -20.49 -7.69
CA ALA A 107 -8.98 -20.05 -6.80
C ALA A 107 -10.36 -20.41 -7.38
N SER A 108 -11.17 -21.15 -6.61
CA SER A 108 -12.53 -21.54 -6.98
C SER A 108 -13.55 -20.47 -6.59
N ASP A 109 -14.75 -20.54 -7.20
CA ASP A 109 -15.87 -19.60 -6.96
C ASP A 109 -16.22 -19.42 -5.47
N ASP A 110 -16.13 -20.47 -4.65
CA ASP A 110 -16.42 -20.38 -3.21
C ASP A 110 -15.44 -19.43 -2.49
N ALA A 111 -14.16 -19.44 -2.86
CA ALA A 111 -13.16 -18.53 -2.30
C ALA A 111 -13.35 -17.08 -2.79
N LEU A 112 -13.80 -16.90 -4.04
CA LEU A 112 -14.15 -15.58 -4.57
C LEU A 112 -15.41 -15.02 -3.90
N SER A 113 -16.42 -15.84 -3.63
CA SER A 113 -17.70 -15.41 -3.03
C SER A 113 -17.58 -14.82 -1.61
N ALA A 114 -16.48 -15.12 -0.91
CA ALA A 114 -16.17 -14.52 0.39
C ALA A 114 -15.53 -13.12 0.27
N ILE A 115 -15.07 -12.75 -0.93
CA ILE A 115 -14.30 -11.53 -1.22
C ILE A 115 -15.13 -10.50 -2.00
N ILE A 116 -16.06 -10.94 -2.86
CA ILE A 116 -16.96 -10.10 -3.69
C ILE A 116 -18.41 -10.24 -3.22
#